data_AF-A0A510XS94-F1
#
_entry.id   AF-A0A510XS94-F1
#
_cell.length_a   1.000
_cell.length_b   1.000
_cell.length_c   1.000
_cell.angle_alpha   90.00
_cell.angle_beta   90.00
_cell.angle_gamma   90.00
#
_symmetry.space_group_name_H-M   'P 1'
#
loop_
_entity.id
_entity.type
_entity.pdbx_description
1 polymer ?
#
loop_
_entity_poly.entity_id
_entity_poly.type
_entity_poly.pdbx_seq_one_letter_code
_entity_poly.pdbx_strand_id
1 'polypeptide(L)'
;MNQESVTEFIRKSINILFVSNPRGTSLGVLIGVILDALLGLASPILKTVEALNFGAIKMWHLIGLGVVSMNLPCYLRRKEVDQSIVKAIEYIEEQKKNGSISDWQANQMYVNLHNKVLESVTLDLATQETTSSLDELVTQPQSEEKSNK
;
A
#
# COMPACT_ATOMS: atom_id res chain seq x y z
N MET A 1 -25.61 -10.92 8.77
CA MET A 1 -24.31 -11.21 8.11
C MET A 1 -24.00 -12.68 8.32
N ASN A 2 -23.62 -13.40 7.26
CA ASN A 2 -23.27 -14.81 7.35
C ASN A 2 -21.91 -14.96 8.07
N GLN A 3 -21.70 -16.03 8.85
CA GLN A 3 -20.45 -16.24 9.60
C GLN A 3 -19.22 -16.29 8.68
N GLU A 4 -19.40 -16.81 7.47
CA GLU A 4 -18.38 -16.86 6.42
C GLU A 4 -17.93 -15.44 6.01
N SER A 5 -18.86 -14.52 5.78
CA SER A 5 -18.56 -13.14 5.37
C SER A 5 -17.82 -12.35 6.47
N VAL A 6 -18.16 -12.58 7.74
CA VAL A 6 -17.45 -11.96 8.87
C VAL A 6 -16.01 -12.48 8.93
N THR A 7 -15.82 -13.79 8.75
CA THR A 7 -14.50 -14.43 8.79
C THR A 7 -13.61 -13.94 7.66
N GLU A 8 -14.14 -13.83 6.43
CA GLU A 8 -13.42 -13.27 5.28
C GLU A 8 -13.05 -11.80 5.51
N PHE A 9 -13.97 -11.00 6.05
CA PHE A 9 -13.71 -9.60 6.36
C PHE A 9 -12.59 -9.44 7.39
N ILE A 10 -12.61 -10.22 8.46
CA ILE A 10 -11.55 -10.21 9.49
C ILE A 10 -10.23 -10.64 8.87
N ARG A 11 -10.21 -11.75 8.11
CA ARG A 11 -8.99 -12.24 7.44
C ARG A 11 -8.41 -11.16 6.52
N LYS A 12 -9.24 -10.49 5.72
CA LYS A 12 -8.82 -9.41 4.82
C LYS A 12 -8.28 -8.21 5.60
N SER A 13 -8.94 -7.83 6.69
CA SER A 13 -8.50 -6.74 7.57
C SER A 13 -7.14 -7.03 8.20
N ILE A 14 -6.95 -8.24 8.75
CA ILE A 14 -5.68 -8.69 9.32
C ILE A 14 -4.58 -8.70 8.25
N ASN A 15 -4.87 -9.23 7.06
CA ASN A 15 -3.91 -9.28 5.96
C ASN A 15 -3.47 -7.87 5.53
N ILE A 16 -4.40 -6.91 5.46
CA ILE A 16 -4.06 -5.53 5.13
C ILE A 16 -3.19 -4.91 6.24
N LEU A 17 -3.60 -5.05 7.50
CA LEU A 17 -2.93 -4.41 8.63
C LEU A 17 -1.53 -4.98 8.91
N PHE A 18 -1.36 -6.29 8.80
CA PHE A 18 -0.12 -6.96 9.22
C PHE A 18 0.76 -7.44 8.07
N VAL A 19 0.21 -7.70 6.88
CA VAL A 19 0.99 -8.20 5.74
C VAL A 19 1.25 -7.10 4.72
N SER A 20 0.23 -6.30 4.38
CA SER A 20 0.39 -5.27 3.34
C SER A 20 1.17 -4.04 3.82
N ASN A 21 0.99 -3.63 5.08
CA ASN A 21 1.67 -2.45 5.62
C ASN A 21 1.93 -2.55 7.15
N PRO A 22 2.76 -3.50 7.61
CA PRO A 22 3.04 -3.68 9.04
C PRO A 22 3.67 -2.43 9.68
N ARG A 23 4.50 -1.68 8.92
CA ARG A 23 5.12 -0.43 9.38
C ARG A 23 4.08 0.67 9.60
N GLY A 24 3.12 0.83 8.70
CA GLY A 24 2.04 1.81 8.87
C GLY A 24 1.15 1.49 10.07
N THR A 25 0.88 0.20 10.31
CA THR A 25 0.11 -0.22 11.49
C THR A 25 0.86 0.04 12.79
N SER A 26 2.14 -0.30 12.91
CA SER A 26 2.91 0.00 14.13
C SER A 26 3.06 1.51 14.37
N LEU A 27 3.31 2.29 13.32
CA LEU A 27 3.36 3.75 13.42
C LEU A 27 1.99 4.35 13.79
N GLY A 28 0.90 3.81 13.23
CA GLY A 28 -0.45 4.21 13.56
C GLY A 28 -0.83 3.93 15.01
N VAL A 29 -0.42 2.79 15.56
CA VAL A 29 -0.55 2.49 17.00
C VAL A 29 0.23 3.52 17.82
N LEU A 30 1.50 3.78 17.47
CA LEU A 30 2.33 4.76 18.17
C LEU A 30 1.69 6.15 18.16
N ILE A 31 1.22 6.62 17.00
CA ILE A 31 0.52 7.89 16.85
C ILE A 31 -0.73 7.92 17.72
N GLY A 32 -1.51 6.84 17.75
CA GLY A 32 -2.69 6.75 18.61
C GLY A 32 -2.38 6.89 20.10
N VAL A 33 -1.30 6.26 20.57
CA VAL A 33 -0.83 6.39 21.96
C VAL A 33 -0.33 7.81 22.25
N ILE A 34 0.40 8.43 21.31
CA ILE A 34 0.87 9.81 21.45
C ILE A 34 -0.32 10.78 21.51
N LEU A 35 -1.34 10.59 20.66
CA LEU A 35 -2.56 11.40 20.68
C LEU A 35 -3.33 11.24 21.99
N ASP A 36 -3.40 10.03 22.54
CA ASP A 36 -4.02 9.78 23.86
C ASP A 36 -3.29 10.54 24.97
N ALA A 37 -1.96 10.51 24.96
CA ALA A 37 -1.16 11.28 25.90
C ALA A 37 -1.37 12.79 25.76
N LEU A 38 -1.41 13.30 24.52
CA LEU A 38 -1.67 14.72 24.25
C LEU A 38 -3.08 15.15 24.70
N LEU A 39 -4.09 14.32 24.45
CA LEU A 39 -5.46 14.59 24.90
C LEU A 39 -5.58 14.50 26.43
N GLY A 40 -4.83 13.61 27.07
CA GLY A 40 -4.72 13.54 28.53
C GLY A 40 -4.13 14.82 29.12
N LEU A 41 -3.04 15.34 28.52
CA LEU A 41 -2.43 16.61 28.90
C LEU A 41 -3.34 17.81 28.63
N ALA A 42 -4.11 17.78 27.55
CA ALA A 42 -5.06 18.83 27.19
C ALA A 42 -6.39 18.73 27.97
N SER A 43 -6.67 17.61 28.64
CA SER A 43 -7.91 17.36 29.41
C SER A 43 -8.31 18.51 30.36
N PRO A 44 -7.42 19.09 31.19
CA PRO A 44 -7.79 20.21 32.07
C PRO A 44 -8.26 21.46 31.30
N ILE A 45 -7.71 21.71 30.11
CA ILE A 45 -8.05 22.85 29.25
C ILE A 45 -9.33 22.56 28.45
N LEU A 46 -9.53 21.31 28.04
CA LEU A 46 -10.72 20.89 27.27
C LEU A 46 -11.98 20.83 28.13
N LYS A 47 -11.85 20.56 29.43
CA LYS A 47 -12.98 20.59 30.38
C LYS A 47 -13.56 21.98 30.62
N THR A 48 -12.82 23.04 30.29
CA THR A 48 -13.31 24.42 30.39
C THR A 48 -14.30 24.77 29.28
N VAL A 49 -14.38 23.95 28.22
CA VAL A 49 -15.30 24.11 27.10
C VAL A 49 -16.36 23.00 27.19
N GLU A 50 -17.47 23.27 27.87
CA GLU A 50 -18.58 22.31 28.09
C GLU A 50 -19.25 21.76 26.81
N ALA A 51 -18.89 22.28 25.63
CA ALA A 51 -19.54 21.92 24.37
C ALA A 51 -19.18 20.54 23.81
N LEU A 52 -18.09 19.90 24.28
CA LEU A 52 -17.63 18.61 23.74
C LEU A 52 -17.25 17.63 24.85
N ASN A 53 -17.92 16.47 24.86
CA ASN A 53 -17.66 15.42 25.84
C ASN A 53 -16.46 14.55 25.39
N PHE A 54 -15.25 15.11 25.53
CA PHE A 54 -14.00 14.42 25.19
C PHE A 54 -13.75 13.16 26.04
N GLY A 55 -14.45 12.97 27.16
CA GLY A 55 -14.38 11.76 27.98
C GLY A 55 -14.93 10.50 27.29
N ALA A 56 -15.69 10.65 26.20
CA ALA A 56 -16.16 9.51 25.41
C ALA A 56 -15.06 8.90 24.52
N ILE A 57 -14.01 9.67 24.20
CA ILE A 57 -12.92 9.22 23.34
C ILE A 57 -11.94 8.40 24.18
N LYS A 58 -12.11 7.07 24.12
CA LYS A 58 -11.16 6.13 24.74
C LYS A 58 -9.91 5.94 23.87
N MET A 59 -8.80 5.58 24.50
CA MET A 59 -7.51 5.23 23.87
C MET A 59 -7.66 4.34 22.62
N TRP A 60 -8.52 3.32 22.66
CA TRP A 60 -8.75 2.42 21.51
C TRP A 60 -9.24 3.13 20.24
N HIS A 61 -10.00 4.22 20.37
CA HIS A 61 -10.46 5.01 19.23
C HIS A 61 -9.29 5.78 18.59
N LEU A 62 -8.38 6.31 19.41
CA LEU A 62 -7.21 7.05 18.94
C LEU A 62 -6.20 6.11 18.27
N ILE A 63 -6.02 4.92 18.83
CA ILE A 63 -5.25 3.84 18.21
C ILE A 63 -5.88 3.44 16.87
N GLY A 64 -7.20 3.22 16.83
CA GLY A 64 -7.92 2.91 15.60
C GLY A 64 -7.75 4.01 14.54
N LEU A 65 -7.91 5.27 14.93
CA LEU A 65 -7.72 6.44 14.06
C LEU A 65 -6.29 6.52 13.52
N GLY A 66 -5.30 6.34 14.37
CA GLY A 66 -3.88 6.34 13.99
C GLY A 66 -3.57 5.23 12.98
N VAL A 67 -4.03 4.01 13.25
CA VAL A 67 -3.86 2.87 12.34
C VAL A 67 -4.54 3.11 10.99
N VAL A 68 -5.79 3.61 10.99
CA VAL A 68 -6.52 3.91 9.75
C VAL A 68 -5.84 5.01 8.96
N SER A 69 -5.46 6.12 9.60
CA SER A 69 -4.83 7.26 8.91
C SER A 69 -3.50 6.89 8.27
N MET A 70 -2.68 6.06 8.91
CA MET A 70 -1.40 5.59 8.37
C MET A 70 -1.55 4.52 7.28
N ASN A 71 -2.65 3.77 7.27
CA ASN A 71 -2.93 2.76 6.25
C ASN A 71 -3.78 3.28 5.07
N LEU A 72 -4.44 4.43 5.22
CA LEU A 72 -5.27 5.03 4.19
C LEU A 72 -4.52 5.28 2.87
N PRO A 73 -3.25 5.76 2.85
CA PRO A 73 -2.51 5.90 1.61
C PRO A 73 -2.24 4.56 0.90
N CYS A 74 -2.05 3.46 1.65
CA CYS A 74 -1.88 2.13 1.06
C CYS A 74 -3.17 1.65 0.38
N TYR A 75 -4.33 2.00 0.95
CA TYR A 75 -5.61 1.72 0.34
C TYR A 75 -5.84 2.54 -0.94
N LEU A 76 -5.52 3.85 -0.90
CA LEU A 76 -5.72 4.77 -2.02
C LEU A 76 -4.69 4.60 -3.15
N ARG A 77 -3.47 4.15 -2.82
CA ARG A 77 -2.37 3.95 -3.78
C ARG A 77 -2.17 2.48 -4.13
N ARG A 78 -3.16 1.62 -3.95
CA ARG A 78 -3.08 0.25 -4.46
C ARG A 78 -2.76 0.34 -5.95
N LYS A 79 -1.51 -0.01 -6.31
CA LYS A 79 -1.13 -0.18 -7.71
C LYS A 79 -2.10 -1.23 -8.24
N GLU A 80 -2.95 -0.83 -9.18
CA GLU A 80 -3.78 -1.77 -9.89
C GLU A 80 -2.85 -2.82 -10.50
N VAL A 81 -3.17 -4.10 -10.29
CA VAL A 81 -2.52 -5.16 -11.04
C VAL A 81 -2.73 -4.81 -12.51
N ASP A 82 -1.67 -4.84 -13.31
CA ASP A 82 -1.77 -4.49 -14.72
C ASP A 82 -2.92 -5.27 -15.35
N GLN A 83 -3.91 -4.53 -15.85
CA GLN A 83 -5.13 -5.06 -16.44
C GLN A 83 -4.82 -5.99 -17.63
N SER A 84 -3.66 -5.81 -18.28
CA SER A 84 -3.18 -6.70 -19.34
C SER A 84 -2.91 -8.12 -18.82
N ILE A 85 -2.35 -8.25 -17.61
CA ILE A 85 -2.05 -9.53 -16.98
C ILE A 85 -3.34 -10.22 -16.56
N VAL A 86 -4.27 -9.49 -15.95
CA VAL A 86 -5.57 -10.03 -15.52
C VAL A 86 -6.32 -10.59 -16.73
N LYS A 87 -6.42 -9.84 -17.82
CA LYS A 87 -7.07 -10.28 -19.07
C LYS A 87 -6.36 -11.48 -19.70
N ALA A 88 -5.03 -11.55 -19.63
CA ALA A 88 -4.28 -12.68 -20.16
C ALA A 88 -4.55 -13.96 -19.38
N ILE A 89 -4.69 -13.88 -18.04
CA ILE A 89 -5.06 -15.01 -17.20
C ILE A 89 -6.49 -15.45 -17.52
N GLU A 90 -7.45 -14.51 -17.56
CA GLU A 90 -8.84 -14.80 -17.90
C GLU A 90 -8.97 -15.50 -19.27
N TYR A 91 -8.20 -15.03 -20.26
CA TYR A 91 -8.15 -15.67 -21.58
C TYR A 91 -7.65 -17.13 -21.51
N ILE A 92 -6.59 -17.42 -20.75
CA ILE A 92 -6.08 -18.79 -20.60
C ILE A 92 -7.12 -19.69 -19.92
N GLU A 93 -7.79 -19.18 -18.88
CA GLU A 93 -8.86 -19.92 -18.20
C GLU A 93 -10.06 -20.20 -19.11
N GLU A 94 -10.46 -19.22 -19.93
CA GLU A 94 -11.56 -19.38 -20.88
C GLU A 94 -11.22 -20.43 -21.94
N GLN A 95 -10.03 -20.37 -22.53
CA GLN A 95 -9.58 -21.36 -23.53
C GLN A 95 -9.51 -22.77 -22.96
N LYS A 96 -9.06 -22.91 -21.70
CA LYS A 96 -9.04 -24.19 -20.99
C LYS A 96 -10.47 -24.70 -20.74
N LYS A 97 -11.36 -23.83 -20.26
CA LYS A 97 -12.76 -24.18 -19.98
C LYS A 97 -13.52 -24.60 -21.24
N ASN A 98 -13.23 -23.95 -22.36
CA ASN A 98 -13.83 -24.27 -23.67
C ASN A 98 -13.20 -25.52 -24.32
N GLY A 99 -12.22 -26.16 -23.67
CA GLY A 99 -11.50 -27.32 -24.22
C GLY A 99 -10.68 -27.01 -25.46
N SER A 100 -10.46 -25.74 -25.77
CA SER A 100 -9.68 -25.28 -26.92
C SER A 100 -8.18 -25.51 -26.71
N ILE A 101 -7.74 -25.59 -25.46
CA ILE A 101 -6.38 -25.96 -25.07
C ILE A 101 -6.40 -27.05 -24.00
N SER A 102 -5.40 -27.92 -24.02
CA SER A 102 -5.15 -28.91 -22.96
C SER A 102 -4.52 -28.27 -21.72
N ASP A 103 -4.61 -28.96 -20.58
CA ASP A 103 -3.99 -28.52 -19.31
C ASP A 103 -2.49 -28.26 -19.44
N TRP A 104 -1.79 -29.08 -20.22
CA TRP A 104 -0.36 -28.88 -20.46
C TRP A 104 -0.09 -27.59 -21.25
N GLN A 105 -0.91 -27.30 -22.27
CA GLN A 105 -0.81 -26.05 -23.04
C GLN A 105 -1.14 -24.83 -22.18
N ALA A 106 -2.17 -24.91 -21.34
CA ALA A 106 -2.50 -23.85 -20.39
C ALA A 106 -1.35 -23.56 -19.42
N ASN A 107 -0.72 -24.61 -18.87
CA ASN A 107 0.47 -24.45 -18.03
C ASN A 107 1.64 -23.78 -18.77
N GLN A 108 1.88 -24.14 -20.03
CA GLN A 108 2.90 -23.44 -20.84
C GLN A 108 2.55 -21.97 -21.08
N MET A 109 1.28 -21.64 -21.32
CA MET A 109 0.86 -20.25 -21.47
C MET A 109 1.05 -19.45 -20.18
N TYR A 110 0.79 -20.04 -19.01
CA TYR A 110 1.08 -19.39 -17.72
C TYR A 110 2.57 -19.16 -17.51
N VAL A 111 3.42 -20.14 -17.82
CA VAL A 111 4.88 -19.97 -17.73
C VAL A 111 5.38 -18.86 -18.66
N ASN A 112 4.86 -18.81 -19.88
CA ASN A 112 5.21 -17.76 -20.83
C ASN A 112 4.75 -16.38 -20.37
N LEU A 113 3.54 -16.27 -19.82
CA LEU A 113 3.03 -15.03 -19.24
C LEU A 113 3.92 -14.57 -18.07
N HIS A 114 4.25 -15.49 -17.16
CA HIS A 114 5.15 -15.22 -16.05
C HIS A 114 6.51 -14.66 -16.51
N ASN A 115 7.14 -15.30 -17.51
CA ASN A 115 8.44 -14.85 -18.01
C ASN A 115 8.37 -13.45 -18.65
N LYS A 116 7.31 -13.17 -19.41
CA LYS A 116 7.10 -11.84 -20.00
C LYS A 116 6.89 -10.74 -18.95
N VAL A 117 6.15 -11.04 -17.89
CA VAL A 117 5.93 -10.10 -16.78
C VAL A 117 7.23 -9.87 -16.00
N LEU A 118 8.05 -10.91 -15.79
CA LEU A 118 9.36 -10.72 -15.17
C LEU A 118 10.26 -9.84 -16.03
N GLU A 119 10.32 -10.09 -17.33
CA GLU A 119 11.10 -9.28 -18.27
C GLU A 119 10.67 -7.81 -18.23
N SER A 120 9.36 -7.53 -18.29
CA SER A 120 8.85 -6.16 -18.24
C SER A 120 9.17 -5.46 -16.91
N VAL A 121 9.03 -6.15 -15.78
CA VAL A 121 9.35 -5.60 -14.46
C VAL A 121 10.86 -5.34 -14.32
N THR A 122 11.71 -6.23 -14.83
CA THR A 122 13.17 -6.01 -14.81
C THR A 122 13.60 -4.82 -15.66
N LEU A 123 12.95 -4.60 -16.81
CA LEU A 123 13.20 -3.45 -17.67
C LEU A 123 12.73 -2.14 -17.03
N ASP A 124 11.56 -2.15 -16.38
CA ASP A 124 11.03 -0.98 -15.66
C ASP A 124 11.96 -0.56 -14.52
N LEU A 125 12.49 -1.53 -13.75
CA LEU A 125 13.43 -1.25 -12.66
C LEU A 125 14.74 -0.64 -13.17
N ALA A 126 15.33 -1.20 -14.23
CA ALA A 126 16.56 -0.66 -14.84
C ALA A 126 16.35 0.74 -15.44
N THR A 127 15.17 0.98 -16.02
CA THR A 127 14.80 2.30 -16.56
C THR A 127 14.64 3.31 -15.43
N GLN A 128 14.00 2.90 -14.32
CA GLN A 128 13.76 3.75 -13.15
C GLN A 128 15.07 4.15 -12.44
N GLU A 129 16.02 3.24 -12.34
CA GLU A 129 17.38 3.49 -11.83
C GLU A 129 18.11 4.50 -12.72
N THR A 130 18.04 4.32 -14.05
CA THR A 130 18.66 5.24 -15.02
C THR A 130 18.04 6.64 -14.95
N THR A 131 16.70 6.76 -14.85
CA THR A 131 16.05 8.07 -14.68
C THR A 131 16.39 8.75 -13.36
N SER A 132 16.56 7.98 -12.27
CA SER A 132 16.94 8.54 -10.97
C SER A 132 18.37 9.09 -11.00
N SER A 133 19.30 8.38 -11.64
CA SER A 133 20.67 8.86 -11.83
C SER A 133 20.74 10.07 -12.78
N LEU A 134 19.88 10.14 -13.80
CA LEU A 134 19.81 11.31 -14.68
C LEU A 134 19.23 12.54 -13.97
N ASP A 135 18.19 12.39 -13.15
CA ASP A 135 17.64 13.49 -12.34
C ASP A 135 18.67 14.01 -11.33
N GLU A 136 19.47 13.12 -10.71
CA GLU A 136 20.58 13.52 -9.83
C GLU A 136 21.67 14.30 -10.58
N LEU A 137 21.99 13.92 -11.82
CA LEU A 137 22.97 14.63 -12.66
C LEU A 137 22.47 15.97 -13.18
N VAL A 138 21.17 16.10 -13.46
CA VAL A 138 20.54 17.36 -13.92
C VAL A 138 20.33 18.34 -12.77
N THR A 139 20.18 17.85 -11.53
CA THR A 139 19.93 18.70 -10.35
C THR A 139 21.22 19.18 -9.66
N GLN A 140 22.41 18.70 -10.05
CA GLN A 140 23.66 19.30 -9.61
C GLN A 140 23.86 20.66 -10.31
N PRO A 141 23.91 21.79 -9.57
CA PRO A 141 24.26 23.07 -10.15
C PRO A 141 25.70 23.00 -10.64
N GLN A 142 25.95 23.39 -11.88
CA GLN A 142 27.29 23.69 -12.38
C GLN A 142 27.90 24.82 -11.52
N SER A 143 28.63 24.46 -10.47
CA SER A 143 29.41 25.38 -9.65
C SER A 143 30.89 25.03 -9.74
N GLU A 144 31.46 25.08 -10.94
CA GLU A 144 32.93 24.98 -11.09
C GLU A 144 33.41 25.51 -12.46
N GLU A 145 33.17 26.79 -12.77
CA GLU A 145 34.07 27.51 -13.69
C GLU A 145 33.90 29.03 -13.61
N LYS A 146 34.77 29.69 -12.84
CA LYS A 146 35.36 31.03 -13.10
C LYS A 146 36.36 31.30 -11.97
N SER A 147 37.61 30.89 -12.15
CA SER A 147 38.66 31.58 -12.91
C SER A 147 39.27 32.73 -12.10
N ASN A 148 40.50 32.45 -11.65
CA ASN A 148 41.53 33.39 -11.20
C ASN A 148 41.44 34.77 -11.86
N LYS A 149 41.42 35.82 -11.05
CA LYS A 149 42.27 37.00 -11.21
C LYS A 149 42.32 37.82 -9.94
#